data_AF-A0A1G1WDN7-F1
#
_entry.id   AF-A0A1G1WDN7-F1
#
_cell.length_a   1.000
_cell.length_b   1.000
_cell.length_c   1.000
_cell.angle_alpha   90.00
_cell.angle_beta   90.00
_cell.angle_gamma   90.00
#
_symmetry.space_group_name_H-M   'P 1'
#
loop_
_entity.id
_entity.type
_entity.pdbx_description
1 polymer ?
#
loop_
_entity_poly.entity_id
_entity_poly.type
_entity_poly.pdbx_seq_one_letter_code
_entity_poly.pdbx_strand_id
1 'polypeptide(L)' 'MIRKGIFYEMGIPASEDNADELEERISDIVGMKNADCATTWAKVREWLEDPQLKETLREKLSP' A
#
# COMPACT_ATOMS: atom_id res chain seq x y z
N MET A 1 -10.65 7.78 -5.72
CA MET A 1 -11.13 7.60 -4.33
C MET A 1 -10.86 6.19 -3.77
N ILE A 2 -9.92 5.41 -4.33
CA ILE A 2 -9.66 4.01 -3.94
C ILE A 2 -8.68 3.91 -2.76
N ARG A 3 -7.87 4.96 -2.52
CA ARG A 3 -6.69 4.90 -1.63
C ARG A 3 -7.05 4.65 -0.16
N LYS A 4 -8.08 5.29 0.38
CA LYS A 4 -8.48 5.13 1.80
C LYS A 4 -9.05 3.73 2.13
N GLY A 5 -9.63 3.05 1.15
CA GLY A 5 -10.27 1.74 1.36
C GLY A 5 -9.27 0.64 1.66
N ILE A 6 -8.17 0.58 0.91
CA ILE A 6 -7.16 -0.48 1.02
C ILE A 6 -6.45 -0.44 2.38
N PHE A 7 -6.06 0.74 2.87
CA PHE A 7 -5.45 0.88 4.20
C PHE A 7 -6.41 0.45 5.31
N TYR A 8 -7.68 0.84 5.20
CA TYR A 8 -8.71 0.45 6.16
C TYR A 8 -8.93 -1.07 6.18
N GLU A 9 -8.99 -1.72 5.01
CA GLU A 9 -9.09 -3.18 4.91
C GLU A 9 -7.87 -3.92 5.50
N MET A 10 -6.69 -3.29 5.49
CA MET A 10 -5.49 -3.83 6.11
C MET A 10 -5.38 -3.51 7.62
N GLY A 11 -6.33 -2.75 8.18
CA GLY A 11 -6.32 -2.30 9.57
C GLY A 11 -5.27 -1.21 9.85
N ILE A 12 -4.85 -0.49 8.83
CA ILE A 12 -3.80 0.54 8.91
C ILE A 12 -4.47 1.90 9.06
N PRO A 13 -4.16 2.67 10.12
CA PRO A 13 -4.73 4.00 10.33
C PRO A 13 -4.16 4.99 9.31
N ALA A 14 -4.87 5.16 8.19
CA ALA A 14 -4.58 6.18 7.18
C ALA A 14 -5.37 7.47 7.46
N SER A 15 -4.66 8.57 7.58
CA SER A 15 -5.14 9.95 7.76
C SER A 15 -4.57 10.83 6.64
N GLU A 16 -5.05 12.06 6.48
CA GLU A 16 -4.50 12.96 5.46
C GLU A 16 -3.03 13.29 5.71
N ASP A 17 -2.61 13.43 6.97
CA ASP A 17 -1.22 13.70 7.36
C ASP A 17 -0.22 12.57 7.05
N ASN A 18 -0.66 11.31 6.98
CA ASN A 18 0.24 10.17 6.73
C ASN A 18 -0.04 9.43 5.42
N ALA A 19 -1.01 9.89 4.63
CA ALA A 19 -1.37 9.25 3.37
C ALA A 19 -0.19 9.24 2.38
N ASP A 20 0.50 10.39 2.24
CA ASP A 20 1.67 10.50 1.37
C ASP A 20 2.83 9.60 1.83
N GLU A 21 3.11 9.56 3.14
CA GLU A 21 4.15 8.68 3.71
C GLU A 21 3.80 7.20 3.48
N LEU A 22 2.54 6.81 3.68
CA LEU A 22 2.07 5.46 3.43
C LEU A 22 2.17 5.08 1.95
N GLU A 23 1.85 6.00 1.03
CA GLU A 23 2.02 5.77 -0.41
C GLU A 23 3.50 5.61 -0.80
N GLU A 24 4.40 6.39 -0.21
CA GLU A 24 5.85 6.25 -0.43
C GLU A 24 6.37 4.91 0.11
N ARG A 25 5.99 4.55 1.34
CA ARG A 25 6.34 3.26 1.96
C ARG A 25 5.81 2.09 1.15
N ILE A 26 4.56 2.14 0.68
CA ILE A 26 3.99 1.12 -0.20
C ILE A 26 4.85 0.96 -1.45
N SER A 27 5.18 2.09 -2.11
CA SER A 27 5.96 2.08 -3.35
C SER A 27 7.34 1.45 -3.14
N ASP A 28 7.97 1.70 -2.00
CA ASP A 28 9.23 1.08 -1.61
C ASP A 28 9.08 -0.43 -1.37
N ILE A 29 8.04 -0.85 -0.63
CA ILE A 29 7.76 -2.26 -0.31
C ILE A 29 7.49 -3.09 -1.57
N VAL A 30 6.68 -2.56 -2.50
CA VAL A 30 6.35 -3.26 -3.75
C VAL A 30 7.44 -3.14 -4.82
N GLY A 31 8.57 -2.48 -4.51
CA GLY A 31 9.70 -2.30 -5.43
C GLY A 31 9.41 -1.36 -6.60
N MET A 32 8.40 -0.49 -6.46
CA MET A 32 7.94 0.47 -7.48
C MET A 32 8.37 1.91 -7.14
N LYS A 33 9.53 2.06 -6.49
CA LYS A 33 10.11 3.37 -6.17
C LYS A 33 10.38 4.14 -7.46
N ASN A 34 9.76 5.32 -7.62
CA ASN A 34 9.73 6.15 -8.83
C ASN A 34 8.75 5.73 -9.95
N ALA A 35 7.90 4.72 -9.74
CA ALA A 35 6.83 4.42 -10.68
C ALA A 35 5.67 5.41 -10.50
N ASP A 36 4.91 5.64 -11.58
CA ASP A 36 3.66 6.38 -11.50
C ASP A 36 2.69 5.74 -10.51
N CYS A 37 1.92 6.57 -9.82
CA CYS A 37 0.93 6.15 -8.83
C CYS A 37 0.00 5.06 -9.39
N ALA A 38 -0.39 5.14 -10.67
CA ALA A 38 -1.22 4.12 -11.32
C ALA A 38 -0.52 2.75 -11.39
N THR A 39 0.76 2.71 -11.73
CA THR A 39 1.58 1.49 -11.82
C THR A 39 1.80 0.88 -10.44
N THR A 40 2.14 1.71 -9.45
CA THR A 40 2.25 1.28 -8.06
C THR A 40 0.95 0.65 -7.57
N TRP A 41 -0.19 1.32 -7.77
CA TRP A 41 -1.49 0.80 -7.34
C TRP A 41 -1.94 -0.44 -8.11
N ALA A 42 -1.53 -0.61 -9.37
CA ALA A 42 -1.73 -1.87 -10.09
C ALA A 42 -0.95 -3.00 -9.41
N LYS A 43 0.32 -2.75 -9.07
CA LYS A 43 1.16 -3.75 -8.38
C LYS A 43 0.64 -4.10 -6.99
N VAL A 44 0.18 -3.10 -6.25
CA VAL A 44 -0.43 -3.28 -4.93
C VAL A 44 -1.66 -4.19 -5.03
N ARG A 45 -2.50 -4.04 -6.06
CA ARG A 45 -3.64 -4.95 -6.25
C ARG A 45 -3.19 -6.38 -6.47
N GLU A 46 -2.17 -6.62 -7.30
CA GLU A 46 -1.60 -7.97 -7.46
C GLU A 46 -1.12 -8.55 -6.12
N TRP A 47 -0.50 -7.72 -5.28
CA TRP A 47 -0.08 -8.12 -3.93
C TRP A 47 -1.27 -8.39 -3.00
N LEU A 48 -2.38 -7.67 -3.15
CA LEU A 48 -3.59 -7.89 -2.34
C LEU A 48 -4.36 -9.14 -2.75
N GLU A 49 -4.23 -9.59 -4.00
CA GLU A 49 -4.80 -10.83 -4.50
C GLU A 49 -4.04 -12.07 -4.01
N ASP A 50 -2.74 -11.93 -3.71
CA ASP A 50 -1.94 -12.98 -3.11
C ASP A 50 -1.95 -12.90 -1.57
N PRO A 51 -2.40 -13.94 -0.84
CA PRO A 51 -2.52 -13.88 0.61
C PRO A 51 -1.17 -13.73 1.34
N GLN A 52 -0.08 -14.26 0.80
CA GLN A 52 1.25 -14.13 1.43
C GLN A 52 1.82 -12.72 1.24
N LEU A 53 1.69 -12.17 0.02
CA LEU A 53 2.13 -10.81 -0.27
C LEU A 53 1.27 -9.78 0.47
N LYS A 54 -0.04 -10.02 0.59
CA LYS A 54 -0.95 -9.19 1.38
C LYS A 54 -0.54 -9.14 2.85
N GLU A 55 -0.21 -10.30 3.44
CA GLU A 55 0.28 -10.36 4.82
C GLU A 55 1.60 -9.62 4.97
N THR A 56 2.55 -9.84 4.04
CA THR A 56 3.85 -9.13 4.01
C THR A 56 3.67 -7.61 3.92
N LEU A 57 2.76 -7.14 3.07
CA LEU A 57 2.46 -5.72 2.89
C LEU A 57 1.88 -5.12 4.17
N ARG A 58 0.95 -5.84 4.81
CA ARG A 58 0.36 -5.45 6.09
C ARG A 58 1.41 -5.39 7.20
N GLU A 59 2.27 -6.39 7.33
CA GLU A 59 3.34 -6.41 8.34
C GLU A 59 4.33 -5.27 8.16
N LYS A 60 4.70 -4.94 6.92
CA LYS A 60 5.67 -3.87 6.62
C LYS A 60 5.08 -2.45 6.74
N LEU A 61 3.78 -2.30 6.55
CA LEU A 61 3.08 -1.03 6.69
C LEU A 61 2.51 -0.80 8.10
N SER A 62 2.36 -1.86 8.89
CA SER A 62 2.04 -1.72 10.31
C SER A 62 3.15 -0.92 11.01
N PRO A 63 2.81 0.00 11.93
CA PRO A 63 3.79 0.69 12.76
C PRO A 63 4.54 -0.28 13.68
#